data_AF-A0A409YA14-F1
#
_entry.id   AF-A0A409YA14-F1
#
_cell.length_a   1.000
_cell.length_b   1.000
_cell.length_c   1.000
_cell.angle_alpha   90.00
_cell.angle_beta   90.00
_cell.angle_gamma   90.00
#
_symmetry.space_group_name_H-M   'P 1'
#
loop_
_entity.id
_entity.type
_entity.pdbx_description
1 polymer ?
#
loop_
_entity_poly.entity_id
_entity_poly.type
_entity_poly.pdbx_seq_one_letter_code
_entity_poly.pdbx_strand_id
1 'polypeptide(L)'
;MMFNSILRTIIISLLCAVQLASIQSAMAFSTDGLCGSTGPSAEEGAKIHSMIQAHSRVQNQTRAAAPIRVFFHIILENQNGYGNIPDTVLAQQVSVLNRDFSGTGVSFVFSGVDRYVNYQWFHAAYYGTQARYDMYRTLRKGGAADLNLFTTALDQPPPGSDILLGYATFPWDYAANPAVDGVVLNWQTLPGGSSVGTNTGKIGTHEVGHWVGLLHTFEGGCSSPGDYVDDTPFEASPARGCPQGRDTCAGGGLDPINNHMDYTDDNCRFQFTVGQSGSILPVSAFGTDGLCGSTNTASAEESANIRNLVQNYTHSTAHARNQTRPARPIDVYFHVILENQNGDGDVSDNVIQQQVDVLNRHFSGTDVSFNLAGVDRHVNTLWYHSAYDTTNARVDMYRTLRIGGVADLNIFLTALDIPPAGARRLYGYATFPWDYQTRPVNLDGIVLDRQTLPGGNLADINTGGVGTHEVGHWVGLLHTFENGCNSSGDEVDDTPDEASEARGFPNCPKAFERQYRELMTLPDPIDNHMDYTVDSCRTEFTPGQIQRLQAILSYYRGVIF
;
A
#
# COMPACT_ATOMS: atom_id res chain seq x y z
N MET A 1 -35.23 22.57 -78.04
CA MET A 1 -36.60 22.69 -77.49
C MET A 1 -36.43 22.81 -75.96
N MET A 2 -36.37 24.03 -75.40
CA MET A 2 -37.49 24.78 -74.77
C MET A 2 -38.20 23.96 -73.67
N PHE A 3 -38.52 24.40 -72.45
CA PHE A 3 -38.39 25.64 -71.67
C PHE A 3 -38.72 25.30 -70.18
N ASN A 4 -38.41 26.24 -69.28
CA ASN A 4 -38.59 26.25 -67.81
C ASN A 4 -40.06 26.36 -67.30
N SER A 5 -40.22 26.26 -65.95
CA SER A 5 -41.22 26.90 -65.05
C SER A 5 -42.59 26.18 -64.79
N ILE A 6 -43.31 26.20 -63.63
CA ILE A 6 -43.36 27.10 -62.44
C ILE A 6 -44.34 26.57 -61.32
N LEU A 7 -44.14 27.00 -60.04
CA LEU A 7 -45.06 27.18 -58.85
C LEU A 7 -45.78 25.97 -58.16
N ARG A 8 -45.76 25.69 -56.83
CA ARG A 8 -46.17 26.42 -55.57
C ARG A 8 -47.62 26.95 -55.61
N THR A 9 -48.62 26.66 -54.75
CA THR A 9 -48.70 26.68 -53.26
C THR A 9 -50.15 26.30 -52.76
N ILE A 10 -50.33 25.97 -51.45
CA ILE A 10 -51.41 26.40 -50.51
C ILE A 10 -52.65 25.50 -50.13
N ILE A 11 -52.72 25.19 -48.80
CA ILE A 11 -53.86 25.13 -47.82
C ILE A 11 -54.65 23.81 -47.59
N ILE A 12 -54.39 23.09 -46.48
CA ILE A 12 -55.06 23.03 -45.13
C ILE A 12 -56.39 22.25 -45.10
N SER A 13 -56.41 21.16 -44.31
CA SER A 13 -57.56 20.78 -43.48
C SER A 13 -57.14 19.98 -42.24
N LEU A 14 -57.76 20.37 -41.13
CA LEU A 14 -57.48 20.17 -39.71
C LEU A 14 -57.80 18.75 -39.16
N LEU A 15 -56.90 18.27 -38.27
CA LEU A 15 -57.16 17.68 -36.94
C LEU A 15 -58.15 16.50 -36.76
N CYS A 16 -57.61 15.31 -36.48
CA CYS A 16 -58.06 14.52 -35.32
C CYS A 16 -56.94 13.60 -34.79
N ALA A 17 -56.84 13.52 -33.47
CA ALA A 17 -55.73 13.04 -32.68
C ALA A 17 -55.47 11.53 -32.78
N VAL A 18 -54.22 11.13 -32.99
CA VAL A 18 -53.63 9.91 -32.42
C VAL A 18 -52.21 10.26 -31.96
N GLN A 19 -51.90 9.88 -30.73
CA GLN A 19 -50.72 10.24 -29.96
C GLN A 19 -49.40 9.98 -30.68
N LEU A 20 -48.49 10.95 -30.57
CA LEU A 20 -47.05 10.72 -30.66
C LEU A 20 -46.63 9.78 -29.52
N ALA A 21 -46.65 8.48 -29.77
CA ALA A 21 -45.81 7.56 -29.02
C ALA A 21 -44.39 7.70 -29.59
N SER A 22 -43.58 8.50 -28.91
CA SER A 22 -42.13 8.42 -29.01
C SER A 22 -41.72 6.96 -28.80
N ILE A 23 -41.13 6.35 -29.82
CA ILE A 23 -40.45 5.06 -29.69
C ILE A 23 -39.17 5.35 -28.88
N GLN A 24 -39.32 5.41 -27.55
CA GLN A 24 -38.25 5.00 -26.65
C GLN A 24 -38.22 3.49 -26.74
N SER A 25 -37.41 2.98 -27.67
CA SER A 25 -36.92 1.61 -27.55
C SER A 25 -36.09 1.58 -26.28
N ALA A 26 -36.71 1.22 -25.16
CA ALA A 26 -36.00 0.64 -24.04
C ALA A 26 -35.30 -0.61 -24.60
N MET A 27 -34.03 -0.47 -24.96
CA MET A 27 -33.13 -1.60 -25.04
C MET A 27 -33.19 -2.24 -23.64
N ALA A 28 -33.88 -3.37 -23.52
CA ALA A 28 -33.71 -4.25 -22.39
C ALA A 28 -32.24 -4.67 -22.40
N PHE A 29 -31.42 -3.99 -21.58
CA PHE A 29 -30.06 -4.41 -21.32
C PHE A 29 -30.14 -5.77 -20.62
N SER A 30 -29.38 -6.74 -21.14
CA SER A 30 -29.30 -8.07 -20.54
C SER A 30 -28.72 -7.97 -19.12
N THR A 31 -29.31 -8.71 -18.19
CA THR A 31 -28.88 -8.85 -16.78
C THR A 31 -27.61 -9.71 -16.63
N ASP A 32 -26.86 -9.93 -17.71
CA ASP A 32 -25.76 -10.92 -17.76
C ASP A 32 -24.40 -10.37 -17.32
N GLY A 33 -24.35 -9.17 -16.73
CA GLY A 33 -23.10 -8.61 -16.23
C GLY A 33 -22.50 -9.48 -15.11
N LEU A 34 -21.17 -9.66 -15.14
CA LEU A 34 -20.41 -10.43 -14.16
C LEU A 34 -19.58 -9.51 -13.25
N CYS A 35 -19.11 -10.01 -12.11
CA CYS A 35 -17.99 -9.38 -11.39
C CYS A 35 -16.70 -9.71 -12.14
N GLY A 36 -15.82 -8.71 -12.27
CA GLY A 36 -14.53 -8.82 -12.97
C GLY A 36 -13.36 -9.14 -12.06
N SER A 37 -13.58 -9.29 -10.75
CA SER A 37 -12.56 -9.59 -9.75
C SER A 37 -12.26 -11.10 -9.77
N THR A 38 -11.16 -11.50 -10.40
CA THR A 38 -10.76 -12.92 -10.43
C THR A 38 -9.93 -13.27 -9.21
N GLY A 39 -10.31 -14.33 -8.49
CA GLY A 39 -9.58 -14.83 -7.33
C GLY A 39 -8.14 -15.27 -7.64
N PRO A 40 -7.32 -15.46 -6.59
CA PRO A 40 -5.92 -15.86 -6.71
C PRO A 40 -5.80 -17.31 -7.22
N SER A 41 -4.63 -17.68 -7.76
CA SER A 41 -4.33 -19.08 -8.02
C SER A 41 -4.34 -19.90 -6.72
N ALA A 42 -4.47 -21.23 -6.81
CA ALA A 42 -4.48 -22.10 -5.63
C ALA A 42 -3.23 -21.95 -4.74
N GLU A 43 -2.06 -21.68 -5.34
CA GLU A 43 -0.82 -21.45 -4.59
C GLU A 43 -0.83 -20.09 -3.87
N GLU A 44 -1.35 -19.04 -4.52
CA GLU A 44 -1.49 -17.71 -3.94
C GLU A 44 -2.57 -17.69 -2.84
N GLY A 45 -3.69 -18.38 -3.05
CA GLY A 45 -4.76 -18.51 -2.07
C GLY A 45 -4.31 -19.19 -0.78
N ALA A 46 -3.44 -20.21 -0.86
CA ALA A 46 -2.86 -20.84 0.32
C ALA A 46 -1.97 -19.87 1.14
N LYS A 47 -1.24 -18.97 0.45
CA LYS A 47 -0.43 -17.92 1.10
C LYS A 47 -1.32 -16.84 1.72
N ILE A 48 -2.41 -16.46 1.05
CA ILE A 48 -3.39 -15.50 1.58
C ILE A 48 -4.09 -16.06 2.82
N HIS A 49 -4.47 -17.34 2.80
CA HIS A 49 -5.13 -17.99 3.94
C HIS A 49 -4.25 -18.05 5.19
N SER A 50 -2.94 -18.34 5.04
CA SER A 50 -2.02 -18.31 6.18
C SER A 50 -1.91 -16.90 6.79
N MET A 51 -1.95 -15.85 5.95
CA MET A 51 -1.99 -14.46 6.39
C MET A 51 -3.31 -14.10 7.11
N ILE A 52 -4.46 -14.56 6.58
CA ILE A 52 -5.78 -14.39 7.21
C ILE A 52 -5.84 -15.05 8.59
N GLN A 53 -5.32 -16.27 8.72
CA GLN A 53 -5.25 -16.97 10.01
C GLN A 53 -4.36 -16.23 11.02
N ALA A 54 -3.25 -15.65 10.56
CA ALA A 54 -2.40 -14.81 11.41
C ALA A 54 -3.13 -13.54 11.87
N HIS A 55 -3.88 -12.87 10.98
CA HIS A 55 -4.66 -11.68 11.29
C HIS A 55 -5.81 -11.95 12.27
N SER A 56 -6.58 -13.02 12.05
CA SER A 56 -7.74 -13.41 12.87
C SER A 56 -7.38 -13.69 14.33
N ARG A 57 -6.15 -14.16 14.60
CA ARG A 57 -5.66 -14.43 15.97
C ARG A 57 -5.35 -13.15 16.77
N VAL A 58 -5.16 -12.01 16.09
CA VAL A 58 -4.80 -10.72 16.70
C VAL A 58 -6.04 -9.90 17.12
N GLN A 59 -7.19 -10.10 16.46
CA GLN A 59 -8.43 -9.34 16.69
C GLN A 59 -9.15 -9.62 18.04
N ASN A 60 -8.62 -10.52 18.88
CA ASN A 60 -9.20 -10.81 20.20
C ASN A 60 -8.94 -9.72 21.28
N GLN A 61 -8.38 -8.56 20.91
CA GLN A 61 -8.24 -7.42 21.82
C GLN A 61 -8.75 -6.11 21.20
N THR A 62 -9.86 -5.65 21.77
CA THR A 62 -10.72 -4.52 21.43
C THR A 62 -10.02 -3.17 21.25
N ARG A 63 -9.98 -2.67 20.01
CA ARG A 63 -10.12 -1.24 19.66
C ARG A 63 -10.87 -1.14 18.33
N ALA A 64 -11.93 -0.33 18.29
CA ALA A 64 -12.69 -0.11 17.05
C ALA A 64 -11.79 0.54 15.99
N ALA A 65 -11.71 -0.07 14.80
CA ALA A 65 -10.98 0.48 13.67
C ALA A 65 -11.56 1.85 13.27
N ALA A 66 -10.70 2.77 12.83
CA ALA A 66 -11.17 4.05 12.29
C ALA A 66 -12.04 3.81 11.04
N PRO A 67 -13.10 4.61 10.81
CA PRO A 67 -13.90 4.46 9.60
C PRO A 67 -13.08 4.69 8.33
N ILE A 68 -13.27 3.82 7.34
CA ILE A 68 -12.65 3.90 6.02
C ILE A 68 -13.23 5.10 5.28
N ARG A 69 -12.38 6.02 4.84
CA ARG A 69 -12.81 7.17 4.04
C ARG A 69 -13.10 6.74 2.62
N VAL A 70 -14.25 7.15 2.12
CA VAL A 70 -14.72 6.81 0.76
C VAL A 70 -14.67 8.04 -0.12
N PHE A 71 -13.89 7.95 -1.20
CA PHE A 71 -13.79 8.95 -2.26
C PHE A 71 -14.47 8.42 -3.53
N PHE A 72 -15.43 9.17 -4.04
CA PHE A 72 -16.14 8.82 -5.28
C PHE A 72 -15.56 9.57 -6.48
N HIS A 73 -15.28 8.83 -7.56
CA HIS A 73 -14.80 9.35 -8.83
C HIS A 73 -15.84 9.09 -9.91
N ILE A 74 -16.69 10.07 -10.14
CA ILE A 74 -17.83 9.95 -11.05
C ILE A 74 -17.38 10.26 -12.47
N ILE A 75 -17.34 9.25 -13.32
CA ILE A 75 -16.99 9.41 -14.73
C ILE A 75 -18.28 9.58 -15.52
N LEU A 76 -18.33 10.63 -16.34
CA LEU A 76 -19.42 10.95 -17.22
C LEU A 76 -18.99 10.71 -18.66
N GLU A 77 -19.92 10.22 -19.48
CA GLU A 77 -19.70 10.08 -20.93
C GLU A 77 -19.44 11.43 -21.58
N ASN A 78 -20.26 12.42 -21.23
CA ASN A 78 -20.29 13.75 -21.84
C ASN A 78 -20.91 14.78 -20.87
N GLN A 79 -20.93 16.05 -21.29
CA GLN A 79 -21.45 17.17 -20.49
C GLN A 79 -22.97 17.13 -20.27
N ASN A 80 -23.72 16.26 -20.98
CA ASN A 80 -25.18 16.18 -20.87
C ASN A 80 -25.66 15.36 -19.65
N GLY A 81 -24.74 14.86 -18.83
CA GLY A 81 -25.07 14.22 -17.56
C GLY A 81 -25.26 12.71 -17.60
N TYR A 82 -24.91 12.02 -18.69
CA TYR A 82 -24.92 10.57 -18.72
C TYR A 82 -23.82 10.02 -17.79
N GLY A 83 -24.18 9.11 -16.87
CA GLY A 83 -23.33 8.70 -15.75
C GLY A 83 -23.24 9.71 -14.60
N ASN A 84 -23.92 10.87 -14.68
CA ASN A 84 -23.91 11.85 -13.60
C ASN A 84 -24.81 11.41 -12.45
N ILE A 85 -24.19 10.88 -11.40
CA ILE A 85 -24.88 10.39 -10.22
C ILE A 85 -25.00 11.53 -9.19
N PRO A 86 -26.20 11.81 -8.63
CA PRO A 86 -26.37 12.78 -7.56
C PRO A 86 -25.65 12.37 -6.27
N ASP A 87 -25.12 13.33 -5.51
CA ASP A 87 -24.45 13.06 -4.22
C ASP A 87 -25.35 12.31 -3.22
N THR A 88 -26.67 12.49 -3.31
CA THR A 88 -27.63 11.75 -2.49
C THR A 88 -27.58 10.24 -2.73
N VAL A 89 -27.33 9.81 -3.98
CA VAL A 89 -27.19 8.38 -4.32
C VAL A 89 -25.84 7.86 -3.82
N LEU A 90 -24.78 8.66 -3.85
CA LEU A 90 -23.47 8.29 -3.30
C LEU A 90 -23.54 8.11 -1.78
N ALA A 91 -24.23 9.02 -1.08
CA ALA A 91 -24.50 8.88 0.35
C ALA A 91 -25.37 7.64 0.68
N GLN A 92 -26.34 7.31 -0.18
CA GLN A 92 -27.11 6.07 -0.07
C GLN A 92 -26.23 4.84 -0.25
N GLN A 93 -25.29 4.85 -1.20
CA GLN A 93 -24.34 3.75 -1.38
C GLN A 93 -23.48 3.54 -0.13
N VAL A 94 -22.97 4.61 0.48
CA VAL A 94 -22.21 4.51 1.76
C VAL A 94 -23.10 4.00 2.89
N SER A 95 -24.40 4.34 2.89
CA SER A 95 -25.36 3.80 3.85
C SER A 95 -25.61 2.31 3.66
N VAL A 96 -25.67 1.84 2.40
CA VAL A 96 -25.76 0.43 2.04
C VAL A 96 -24.52 -0.33 2.50
N LEU A 97 -23.31 0.21 2.26
CA LEU A 97 -22.05 -0.39 2.74
C LEU A 97 -22.06 -0.52 4.27
N ASN A 98 -22.37 0.55 5.01
CA ASN A 98 -22.38 0.50 6.48
C ASN A 98 -23.44 -0.46 7.04
N ARG A 99 -24.59 -0.61 6.37
CA ARG A 99 -25.61 -1.58 6.76
C ARG A 99 -25.12 -3.01 6.54
N ASP A 100 -24.53 -3.28 5.38
CA ASP A 100 -24.17 -4.64 4.95
C ASP A 100 -22.89 -5.13 5.64
N PHE A 101 -21.94 -4.23 5.93
CA PHE A 101 -20.74 -4.50 6.74
C PHE A 101 -21.00 -4.36 8.25
N SER A 102 -22.25 -4.14 8.68
CA SER A 102 -22.59 -4.06 10.09
C SER A 102 -22.23 -5.36 10.80
N GLY A 103 -21.41 -5.27 11.85
CA GLY A 103 -20.97 -6.43 12.63
C GLY A 103 -19.64 -7.05 12.17
N THR A 104 -19.08 -6.60 11.05
CA THR A 104 -17.75 -7.05 10.59
C THR A 104 -16.58 -6.30 11.24
N GLY A 105 -16.87 -5.18 11.91
CA GLY A 105 -15.85 -4.28 12.48
C GLY A 105 -15.38 -3.18 11.51
N VAL A 106 -15.81 -3.23 10.24
CA VAL A 106 -15.54 -2.19 9.24
C VAL A 106 -16.68 -1.18 9.18
N SER A 107 -16.34 0.10 9.04
CA SER A 107 -17.31 1.17 8.79
C SER A 107 -16.76 2.16 7.78
N PHE A 108 -17.64 2.90 7.12
CA PHE A 108 -17.32 3.76 5.98
C PHE A 108 -17.84 5.18 6.19
N VAL A 109 -17.07 6.18 5.77
CA VAL A 109 -17.45 7.59 5.81
C VAL A 109 -17.28 8.27 4.45
N PHE A 110 -18.35 8.90 3.95
CA PHE A 110 -18.31 9.68 2.72
C PHE A 110 -17.36 10.88 2.88
N SER A 111 -16.28 10.92 2.10
CA SER A 111 -15.16 11.86 2.32
C SER A 111 -14.91 12.81 1.15
N GLY A 112 -15.39 12.48 -0.05
CA GLY A 112 -15.29 13.38 -1.19
C GLY A 112 -15.87 12.80 -2.46
N VAL A 113 -16.12 13.68 -3.42
CA VAL A 113 -16.58 13.32 -4.75
C VAL A 113 -15.93 14.24 -5.79
N ASP A 114 -15.49 13.65 -6.89
CA ASP A 114 -15.04 14.37 -8.08
C ASP A 114 -15.82 13.88 -9.30
N ARG A 115 -15.96 14.74 -10.30
CA ARG A 115 -16.75 14.48 -11.52
C ARG A 115 -15.93 14.81 -12.75
N TYR A 116 -15.78 13.83 -13.65
CA TYR A 116 -14.95 13.96 -14.84
C TYR A 116 -15.69 13.52 -16.09
N VAL A 117 -15.68 14.36 -17.12
CA VAL A 117 -16.16 13.97 -18.45
C VAL A 117 -15.01 13.31 -19.20
N ASN A 118 -15.09 11.99 -19.38
CA ASN A 118 -14.11 11.24 -20.15
C ASN A 118 -14.77 9.99 -20.76
N TYR A 119 -15.06 10.05 -22.06
CA TYR A 119 -15.70 8.97 -22.81
C TYR A 119 -14.94 7.64 -22.72
N GLN A 120 -13.61 7.66 -22.84
CA GLN A 120 -12.80 6.44 -22.83
C GLN A 120 -12.79 5.78 -21.47
N TRP A 121 -12.66 6.56 -20.39
CA TRP A 121 -12.77 6.02 -19.03
C TRP A 121 -14.18 5.51 -18.73
N PHE A 122 -15.19 6.22 -19.23
CA PHE A 122 -16.59 5.86 -18.99
C PHE A 122 -16.93 4.51 -19.60
N HIS A 123 -16.52 4.22 -20.84
CA HIS A 123 -16.93 2.98 -21.52
C HIS A 123 -15.92 1.83 -21.39
N ALA A 124 -14.62 2.12 -21.37
CA ALA A 124 -13.58 1.13 -21.64
C ALA A 124 -12.55 0.94 -20.51
N ALA A 125 -12.80 1.43 -19.29
CA ALA A 125 -11.92 1.24 -18.14
C ALA A 125 -11.99 -0.18 -17.55
N TYR A 126 -11.53 -1.18 -18.30
CA TYR A 126 -11.42 -2.59 -17.89
C TYR A 126 -9.99 -2.95 -17.44
N TYR A 127 -9.83 -4.12 -16.82
CA TYR A 127 -8.53 -4.71 -16.54
C TYR A 127 -7.63 -4.75 -17.79
N GLY A 128 -6.35 -4.42 -17.59
CA GLY A 128 -5.34 -4.38 -18.66
C GLY A 128 -5.44 -3.21 -19.65
N THR A 129 -6.47 -2.36 -19.55
CA THR A 129 -6.65 -1.23 -20.47
C THR A 129 -5.89 0.02 -20.02
N GLN A 130 -5.40 0.81 -20.98
CA GLN A 130 -4.78 2.11 -20.69
C GLN A 130 -5.79 3.07 -20.04
N ALA A 131 -7.06 3.03 -20.47
CA ALA A 131 -8.14 3.84 -19.91
C ALA A 131 -8.27 3.64 -18.38
N ARG A 132 -8.18 2.40 -17.91
CA ARG A 132 -8.15 2.09 -16.47
C ARG A 132 -6.92 2.70 -15.80
N TYR A 133 -5.72 2.44 -16.31
CA TYR A 133 -4.48 2.94 -15.70
C TYR A 133 -4.47 4.46 -15.58
N ASP A 134 -4.88 5.17 -16.63
CA ASP A 134 -4.94 6.63 -16.65
C ASP A 134 -5.98 7.17 -15.67
N MET A 135 -7.17 6.54 -15.62
CA MET A 135 -8.24 6.93 -14.70
C MET A 135 -7.80 6.82 -13.24
N TYR A 136 -7.25 5.67 -12.85
CA TYR A 136 -6.81 5.45 -11.47
C TYR A 136 -5.68 6.40 -11.07
N ARG A 137 -4.62 6.51 -11.91
CA ARG A 137 -3.46 7.37 -11.62
C ARG A 137 -3.81 8.85 -11.54
N THR A 138 -4.82 9.29 -12.28
CA THR A 138 -5.22 10.70 -12.29
C THR A 138 -6.09 11.04 -11.08
N LEU A 139 -6.94 10.12 -10.64
CA LEU A 139 -8.04 10.46 -9.74
C LEU A 139 -7.88 9.91 -8.33
N ARG A 140 -7.12 8.82 -8.12
CA ARG A 140 -6.98 8.18 -6.82
C ARG A 140 -6.59 9.19 -5.74
N LYS A 141 -7.26 9.12 -4.59
CA LYS A 141 -7.02 9.95 -3.41
C LYS A 141 -6.71 9.08 -2.19
N GLY A 142 -5.85 9.60 -1.33
CA GLY A 142 -5.51 8.93 -0.07
C GLY A 142 -4.52 7.77 -0.23
N GLY A 143 -4.39 6.97 0.83
CA GLY A 143 -3.46 5.85 0.95
C GLY A 143 -4.16 4.50 1.10
N ALA A 144 -3.47 3.51 1.69
CA ALA A 144 -3.96 2.14 1.83
C ALA A 144 -5.21 2.00 2.73
N ALA A 145 -5.52 3.01 3.55
CA ALA A 145 -6.70 3.05 4.41
C ALA A 145 -7.92 3.74 3.77
N ASP A 146 -7.80 4.20 2.52
CA ASP A 146 -8.81 5.00 1.84
C ASP A 146 -9.40 4.25 0.63
N LEU A 147 -10.72 4.14 0.60
CA LEU A 147 -11.45 3.48 -0.49
C LEU A 147 -11.75 4.47 -1.61
N ASN A 148 -11.30 4.15 -2.83
CA ASN A 148 -11.62 4.89 -4.04
C ASN A 148 -12.66 4.11 -4.86
N LEU A 149 -13.84 4.71 -5.06
CA LEU A 149 -14.95 4.14 -5.85
C LEU A 149 -15.13 4.92 -7.15
N PHE A 150 -14.88 4.27 -8.29
CA PHE A 150 -15.03 4.85 -9.62
C PHE A 150 -16.34 4.38 -10.24
N THR A 151 -17.06 5.26 -10.94
CA THR A 151 -18.30 4.88 -11.62
C THR A 151 -18.18 5.03 -13.12
N THR A 152 -18.38 3.94 -13.86
CA THR A 152 -18.25 3.85 -15.33
C THR A 152 -19.43 3.07 -15.91
N ALA A 153 -19.55 2.95 -17.23
CA ALA A 153 -20.57 2.12 -17.88
C ALA A 153 -20.19 0.65 -18.03
N LEU A 154 -18.88 0.34 -18.16
CA LEU A 154 -18.38 -1.02 -18.37
C LEU A 154 -19.17 -1.78 -19.45
N ASP A 155 -19.35 -1.15 -20.62
CA ASP A 155 -20.14 -1.67 -21.74
C ASP A 155 -19.32 -1.88 -23.03
N GLN A 156 -18.03 -1.55 -23.03
CA GLN A 156 -17.09 -1.78 -24.13
C GLN A 156 -15.91 -2.67 -23.70
N PRO A 157 -16.15 -3.96 -23.42
CA PRO A 157 -15.11 -4.87 -22.96
C PRO A 157 -14.05 -5.12 -24.05
N PRO A 158 -12.79 -5.41 -23.67
CA PRO A 158 -11.81 -5.93 -24.60
C PRO A 158 -12.31 -7.21 -25.31
N PRO A 159 -11.83 -7.51 -26.54
CA PRO A 159 -12.22 -8.73 -27.25
C PRO A 159 -12.01 -9.98 -26.39
N GLY A 160 -13.07 -10.78 -26.22
CA GLY A 160 -13.04 -12.00 -25.42
C GLY A 160 -13.28 -11.81 -23.92
N SER A 161 -13.68 -10.60 -23.48
CA SER A 161 -14.10 -10.32 -22.11
C SER A 161 -15.62 -10.07 -22.02
N ASP A 162 -16.19 -10.34 -20.85
CA ASP A 162 -17.61 -10.12 -20.58
C ASP A 162 -17.92 -8.66 -20.18
N ILE A 163 -19.20 -8.30 -20.27
CA ILE A 163 -19.72 -7.06 -19.67
C ILE A 163 -19.68 -7.21 -18.15
N LEU A 164 -19.26 -6.16 -17.45
CA LEU A 164 -19.06 -6.21 -16.00
C LEU A 164 -20.06 -5.30 -15.27
N LEU A 165 -20.49 -5.73 -14.09
CA LEU A 165 -21.24 -4.89 -13.14
C LEU A 165 -20.30 -4.13 -12.20
N GLY A 166 -19.11 -4.67 -11.97
CA GLY A 166 -18.08 -4.06 -11.16
C GLY A 166 -16.81 -4.91 -11.14
N TYR A 167 -15.77 -4.35 -10.56
CA TYR A 167 -14.57 -5.07 -10.17
C TYR A 167 -13.79 -4.31 -9.08
N ALA A 168 -12.92 -5.01 -8.37
CA ALA A 168 -12.06 -4.49 -7.32
C ALA A 168 -10.65 -5.06 -7.41
N THR A 169 -9.66 -4.28 -6.97
CA THR A 169 -8.36 -4.83 -6.58
C THR A 169 -8.45 -5.53 -5.24
N PHE A 170 -7.64 -6.57 -5.03
CA PHE A 170 -7.54 -7.23 -3.72
C PHE A 170 -6.49 -6.56 -2.82
N PRO A 171 -6.57 -6.74 -1.48
CA PRO A 171 -5.58 -6.21 -0.54
C PRO A 171 -4.15 -6.59 -0.89
N TRP A 172 -3.90 -7.86 -1.26
CA TRP A 172 -2.57 -8.36 -1.57
C TRP A 172 -1.98 -7.79 -2.87
N ASP A 173 -2.80 -7.27 -3.78
CA ASP A 173 -2.34 -6.60 -5.01
C ASP A 173 -1.84 -5.18 -4.73
N TYR A 174 -2.25 -4.58 -3.61
CA TYR A 174 -1.94 -3.20 -3.27
C TYR A 174 -0.44 -2.94 -3.27
N ALA A 175 0.35 -3.81 -2.65
CA ALA A 175 1.80 -3.67 -2.54
C ALA A 175 2.50 -3.63 -3.91
N ALA A 176 1.96 -4.36 -4.89
CA ALA A 176 2.53 -4.43 -6.22
C ALA A 176 2.20 -3.20 -7.07
N ASN A 177 1.00 -2.61 -6.90
CA ASN A 177 0.58 -1.45 -7.67
C ASN A 177 -0.44 -0.59 -6.90
N PRO A 178 -0.01 0.20 -5.90
CA PRO A 178 -0.93 0.98 -5.06
C PRO A 178 -1.66 2.06 -5.86
N ALA A 179 -1.08 2.49 -7.00
CA ALA A 179 -1.65 3.52 -7.86
C ALA A 179 -2.94 3.08 -8.58
N VAL A 180 -3.24 1.78 -8.64
CA VAL A 180 -4.46 1.25 -9.27
C VAL A 180 -5.39 0.56 -8.29
N ASP A 181 -5.20 0.76 -6.99
CA ASP A 181 -6.08 0.24 -5.97
C ASP A 181 -7.42 0.98 -5.93
N GLY A 182 -8.50 0.23 -5.72
CA GLY A 182 -9.87 0.71 -5.59
C GLY A 182 -10.86 -0.13 -6.38
N VAL A 183 -12.10 0.33 -6.37
CA VAL A 183 -13.27 -0.40 -6.90
C VAL A 183 -13.89 0.39 -8.05
N VAL A 184 -14.20 -0.29 -9.15
CA VAL A 184 -14.98 0.28 -10.26
C VAL A 184 -16.36 -0.35 -10.28
N LEU A 185 -17.39 0.48 -10.38
CA LEU A 185 -18.78 0.06 -10.44
C LEU A 185 -19.42 0.54 -11.73
N ASN A 186 -20.26 -0.31 -12.32
CA ASN A 186 -21.22 0.15 -13.30
C ASN A 186 -22.20 1.11 -12.62
N TRP A 187 -22.27 2.35 -13.11
CA TRP A 187 -23.09 3.42 -12.53
C TRP A 187 -24.58 3.07 -12.39
N GLN A 188 -25.08 2.14 -13.21
CA GLN A 188 -26.48 1.69 -13.19
C GLN A 188 -26.81 0.74 -12.02
N THR A 189 -25.81 0.25 -11.30
CA THR A 189 -25.95 -0.68 -10.15
C THR A 189 -26.08 0.03 -8.80
N LEU A 190 -25.81 1.34 -8.78
CA LEU A 190 -25.98 2.17 -7.59
C LEU A 190 -27.47 2.27 -7.18
N PRO A 191 -27.77 2.65 -5.93
CA PRO A 191 -29.13 2.73 -5.42
C PRO A 191 -30.06 3.55 -6.33
N GLY A 192 -31.10 2.90 -6.85
CA GLY A 192 -32.08 3.54 -7.73
C GLY A 192 -31.64 3.66 -9.19
N GLY A 193 -30.53 3.04 -9.59
CA GLY A 193 -30.07 2.95 -10.97
C GLY A 193 -30.96 2.06 -11.86
N SER A 194 -30.61 1.96 -13.14
CA SER A 194 -31.45 1.26 -14.14
C SER A 194 -31.18 -0.25 -14.28
N SER A 195 -30.18 -0.80 -13.58
CA SER A 195 -29.85 -2.23 -13.62
C SER A 195 -30.81 -3.04 -12.75
N VAL A 196 -31.98 -3.38 -13.28
CA VAL A 196 -33.04 -4.06 -12.51
C VAL A 196 -32.53 -5.36 -11.89
N GLY A 197 -32.73 -5.53 -10.59
CA GLY A 197 -32.25 -6.70 -9.83
C GLY A 197 -30.86 -6.52 -9.22
N THR A 198 -30.08 -5.55 -9.68
CA THR A 198 -28.71 -5.24 -9.19
C THR A 198 -28.49 -3.75 -8.89
N ASN A 199 -29.57 -2.99 -8.68
CA ASN A 199 -29.59 -1.52 -8.53
C ASN A 199 -29.90 -1.04 -7.09
N THR A 200 -29.64 -1.85 -6.07
CA THR A 200 -29.82 -1.44 -4.67
C THR A 200 -28.51 -1.15 -3.96
N GLY A 201 -27.40 -1.19 -4.70
CA GLY A 201 -26.05 -0.94 -4.20
C GLY A 201 -25.31 -2.18 -3.69
N LYS A 202 -25.85 -3.41 -3.84
CA LYS A 202 -25.18 -4.63 -3.36
C LYS A 202 -24.00 -5.05 -4.24
N ILE A 203 -23.96 -4.62 -5.50
CA ILE A 203 -22.73 -4.75 -6.32
C ILE A 203 -21.59 -3.98 -5.66
N GLY A 204 -21.84 -2.76 -5.17
CA GLY A 204 -20.87 -2.02 -4.35
C GLY A 204 -20.43 -2.79 -3.10
N THR A 205 -21.37 -3.43 -2.38
CA THR A 205 -21.03 -4.28 -1.23
C THR A 205 -20.13 -5.46 -1.63
N HIS A 206 -20.46 -6.15 -2.73
CA HIS A 206 -19.71 -7.30 -3.25
C HIS A 206 -18.28 -6.92 -3.64
N GLU A 207 -18.11 -5.87 -4.45
CA GLU A 207 -16.77 -5.44 -4.87
C GLU A 207 -15.94 -4.89 -3.71
N VAL A 208 -16.56 -4.20 -2.74
CA VAL A 208 -15.85 -3.79 -1.52
C VAL A 208 -15.48 -5.01 -0.68
N GLY A 209 -16.25 -6.10 -0.72
CA GLY A 209 -15.89 -7.39 -0.14
C GLY A 209 -14.58 -7.94 -0.69
N HIS A 210 -14.39 -7.92 -2.01
CA HIS A 210 -13.11 -8.24 -2.65
C HIS A 210 -12.00 -7.27 -2.24
N TRP A 211 -12.30 -5.97 -2.20
CA TRP A 211 -11.31 -4.96 -1.79
C TRP A 211 -10.81 -5.16 -0.35
N VAL A 212 -11.59 -5.81 0.51
CA VAL A 212 -11.16 -6.23 1.86
C VAL A 212 -10.76 -7.71 1.96
N GLY A 213 -10.56 -8.38 0.83
CA GLY A 213 -9.93 -9.71 0.76
C GLY A 213 -10.88 -10.91 0.73
N LEU A 214 -12.19 -10.71 0.61
CA LEU A 214 -13.14 -11.82 0.48
C LEU A 214 -13.17 -12.37 -0.94
N LEU A 215 -13.19 -13.68 -1.08
CA LEU A 215 -13.33 -14.36 -2.37
C LEU A 215 -14.79 -14.69 -2.65
N HIS A 216 -15.07 -15.07 -3.88
CA HIS A 216 -16.38 -15.61 -4.25
C HIS A 216 -16.67 -16.89 -3.46
N THR A 217 -17.93 -17.09 -3.06
CA THR A 217 -18.34 -18.32 -2.34
C THR A 217 -18.19 -19.60 -3.18
N PHE A 218 -18.19 -19.47 -4.51
CA PHE A 218 -17.95 -20.55 -5.46
C PHE A 218 -16.47 -20.71 -5.86
N GLU A 219 -15.56 -19.98 -5.22
CA GLU A 219 -14.12 -20.14 -5.47
C GLU A 219 -13.69 -21.58 -5.14
N GLY A 220 -12.90 -22.22 -6.01
CA GLY A 220 -12.51 -23.63 -5.84
C GLY A 220 -13.64 -24.67 -6.03
N GLY A 221 -14.89 -24.23 -6.26
CA GLY A 221 -16.04 -25.12 -6.45
C GLY A 221 -16.31 -26.01 -5.22
N CYS A 222 -16.71 -27.26 -5.45
CA CYS A 222 -16.95 -28.23 -4.37
C CYS A 222 -15.67 -28.79 -3.71
N SER A 223 -14.52 -28.14 -3.87
CA SER A 223 -13.24 -28.63 -3.36
C SER A 223 -12.69 -27.71 -2.29
N SER A 224 -12.16 -28.32 -1.22
CA SER A 224 -11.36 -27.60 -0.23
C SER A 224 -10.14 -26.93 -0.88
N PRO A 225 -9.75 -25.72 -0.44
CA PRO A 225 -10.30 -24.95 0.69
C PRO A 225 -11.44 -23.98 0.31
N GLY A 226 -11.98 -24.05 -0.90
CA GLY A 226 -13.05 -23.15 -1.36
C GLY A 226 -12.64 -21.68 -1.40
N ASP A 227 -13.46 -20.82 -0.79
CA ASP A 227 -13.21 -19.39 -0.58
C ASP A 227 -12.32 -19.10 0.64
N TYR A 228 -11.72 -20.14 1.24
CA TYR A 228 -10.82 -20.07 2.39
C TYR A 228 -11.49 -19.58 3.69
N VAL A 229 -12.81 -19.68 3.75
CA VAL A 229 -13.61 -19.41 4.95
C VAL A 229 -14.32 -20.70 5.38
N ASP A 230 -14.13 -21.10 6.64
CA ASP A 230 -14.61 -22.43 7.10
C ASP A 230 -16.14 -22.50 7.24
N ASP A 231 -16.83 -21.38 7.44
CA ASP A 231 -18.28 -21.32 7.68
C ASP A 231 -19.12 -20.93 6.46
N THR A 232 -18.49 -20.85 5.29
CA THR A 232 -19.14 -20.71 3.97
C THR A 232 -19.27 -22.10 3.33
N PRO A 233 -20.50 -22.62 3.13
CA PRO A 233 -20.71 -23.85 2.38
C PRO A 233 -20.13 -23.75 0.96
N PHE A 234 -19.45 -24.80 0.51
CA PHE A 234 -18.97 -24.87 -0.87
C PHE A 234 -20.14 -24.90 -1.86
N GLU A 235 -19.98 -24.23 -2.98
CA GLU A 235 -20.90 -24.29 -4.11
C GLU A 235 -20.14 -24.46 -5.42
N ALA A 236 -20.73 -25.19 -6.37
CA ALA A 236 -20.04 -25.59 -7.61
C ALA A 236 -19.92 -24.45 -8.64
N SER A 237 -20.78 -23.44 -8.53
CA SER A 237 -20.89 -22.33 -9.49
C SER A 237 -21.60 -21.13 -8.85
N PRO A 238 -21.54 -19.93 -9.44
CA PRO A 238 -22.36 -18.80 -9.00
C PRO A 238 -23.86 -19.08 -9.13
N ALA A 239 -24.65 -18.67 -8.15
CA ALA A 239 -26.11 -18.62 -8.29
C ALA A 239 -26.57 -17.36 -9.04
N ARG A 240 -27.74 -17.44 -9.66
CA ARG A 240 -28.42 -16.32 -10.34
C ARG A 240 -29.87 -16.24 -9.88
N GLY A 241 -30.43 -15.04 -9.81
CA GLY A 241 -31.75 -14.84 -9.23
C GLY A 241 -31.75 -15.16 -7.74
N CYS A 242 -32.83 -15.80 -7.26
CA CYS A 242 -33.01 -16.19 -5.86
C CYS A 242 -33.34 -17.69 -5.71
N PRO A 243 -32.41 -18.60 -6.00
CA PRO A 243 -32.70 -20.02 -6.11
C PRO A 243 -32.77 -20.68 -4.71
N GLN A 244 -33.92 -20.55 -4.04
CA GLN A 244 -34.19 -21.14 -2.72
C GLN A 244 -33.91 -22.66 -2.70
N GLY A 245 -33.13 -23.09 -1.71
CA GLY A 245 -32.81 -24.52 -1.49
C GLY A 245 -31.81 -25.12 -2.48
N ARG A 246 -31.05 -24.29 -3.21
CA ARG A 246 -29.96 -24.74 -4.07
C ARG A 246 -28.86 -25.42 -3.23
N ASP A 247 -28.41 -26.59 -3.67
CA ASP A 247 -27.33 -27.39 -3.11
C ASP A 247 -26.62 -28.05 -4.29
N THR A 248 -25.43 -27.57 -4.61
CA THR A 248 -24.63 -28.05 -5.73
C THR A 248 -23.47 -28.93 -5.30
N CYS A 249 -23.14 -28.95 -4.00
CA CYS A 249 -22.03 -29.71 -3.43
C CYS A 249 -22.52 -30.67 -2.34
N ALA A 250 -22.66 -31.95 -2.70
CA ALA A 250 -23.20 -32.98 -1.82
C ALA A 250 -22.45 -33.06 -0.48
N GLY A 251 -23.19 -32.88 0.62
CA GLY A 251 -22.68 -32.98 1.99
C GLY A 251 -22.01 -31.71 2.54
N GLY A 252 -21.93 -30.63 1.75
CA GLY A 252 -21.36 -29.32 2.16
C GLY A 252 -22.35 -28.36 2.84
N GLY A 253 -23.66 -28.62 2.70
CA GLY A 253 -24.73 -27.69 3.13
C GLY A 253 -25.44 -27.07 1.93
N LEU A 254 -26.46 -26.24 2.17
CA LEU A 254 -27.09 -25.47 1.10
C LEU A 254 -26.11 -24.41 0.59
N ASP A 255 -26.16 -24.14 -0.72
CA ASP A 255 -25.35 -23.11 -1.36
C ASP A 255 -25.64 -21.74 -0.69
N PRO A 256 -24.61 -20.89 -0.49
CA PRO A 256 -24.72 -19.64 0.25
C PRO A 256 -25.38 -18.51 -0.56
N ILE A 257 -26.55 -18.77 -1.16
CA ILE A 257 -27.28 -17.88 -2.08
C ILE A 257 -27.63 -16.50 -1.52
N ASN A 258 -27.56 -16.32 -0.19
CA ASN A 258 -27.84 -15.06 0.49
C ASN A 258 -26.58 -14.25 0.82
N ASN A 259 -25.40 -14.81 0.51
CA ASN A 259 -24.11 -14.22 0.80
C ASN A 259 -23.81 -13.07 -0.16
N HIS A 260 -23.18 -12.01 0.35
CA HIS A 260 -22.77 -10.89 -0.49
C HIS A 260 -21.75 -11.26 -1.56
N MET A 261 -20.97 -12.33 -1.38
CA MET A 261 -19.93 -12.79 -2.30
C MET A 261 -20.43 -13.79 -3.37
N ASP A 262 -21.73 -14.04 -3.47
CA ASP A 262 -22.38 -14.77 -4.57
C ASP A 262 -22.97 -13.79 -5.61
N TYR A 263 -23.41 -14.31 -6.76
CA TYR A 263 -23.94 -13.57 -7.92
C TYR A 263 -25.47 -13.53 -7.98
N THR A 264 -26.15 -13.87 -6.89
CA THR A 264 -27.60 -13.74 -6.76
C THR A 264 -28.06 -12.29 -6.84
N ASP A 265 -29.36 -12.10 -7.09
CA ASP A 265 -29.94 -10.77 -7.18
C ASP A 265 -29.87 -10.03 -5.83
N ASP A 266 -29.84 -8.70 -5.87
CA ASP A 266 -29.67 -7.85 -4.70
C ASP A 266 -30.70 -8.10 -3.58
N ASN A 267 -31.93 -8.47 -3.96
CA ASN A 267 -33.04 -8.72 -3.02
C ASN A 267 -32.85 -9.99 -2.18
N CYS A 268 -31.91 -10.86 -2.55
CA CYS A 268 -31.61 -12.09 -1.84
C CYS A 268 -30.25 -12.05 -1.13
N ARG A 269 -29.39 -11.06 -1.40
CA ARG A 269 -28.09 -10.89 -0.72
C ARG A 269 -28.16 -9.95 0.47
N PHE A 270 -27.86 -10.47 1.67
CA PHE A 270 -28.00 -9.68 2.90
C PHE A 270 -27.01 -10.02 4.03
N GLN A 271 -26.04 -10.91 3.82
CA GLN A 271 -25.10 -11.28 4.88
C GLN A 271 -23.67 -11.56 4.38
N PHE A 272 -22.71 -11.27 5.25
CA PHE A 272 -21.44 -11.99 5.34
C PHE A 272 -21.56 -13.04 6.46
N THR A 273 -20.75 -14.10 6.40
CA THR A 273 -20.65 -15.05 7.50
C THR A 273 -19.78 -14.49 8.64
N VAL A 274 -19.75 -15.19 9.78
CA VAL A 274 -18.88 -14.81 10.91
C VAL A 274 -17.41 -15.05 10.52
N GLY A 275 -17.13 -16.14 9.81
CA GLY A 275 -15.82 -16.45 9.26
C GLY A 275 -15.36 -15.37 8.28
N GLN A 276 -16.21 -14.97 7.33
CA GLN A 276 -15.89 -13.87 6.40
C GLN A 276 -15.61 -12.56 7.16
N SER A 277 -16.38 -12.26 8.21
CA SER A 277 -16.14 -11.09 9.05
C SER A 277 -14.76 -11.13 9.74
N GLY A 278 -14.32 -12.31 10.19
CA GLY A 278 -12.98 -12.52 10.76
C GLY A 278 -11.86 -12.54 9.71
N SER A 279 -12.20 -12.88 8.46
CA SER A 279 -11.27 -12.96 7.32
C SER A 279 -11.07 -11.63 6.59
N ILE A 280 -11.81 -10.58 6.96
CA ILE A 280 -11.60 -9.23 6.42
C ILE A 280 -10.19 -8.77 6.73
N LEU A 281 -9.50 -8.34 5.68
CA LEU A 281 -8.15 -7.82 5.72
C LEU A 281 -8.18 -6.33 5.40
N PRO A 282 -7.69 -5.44 6.27
CA PRO A 282 -7.54 -4.05 5.89
C PRO A 282 -6.46 -3.96 4.80
N VAL A 283 -6.71 -3.21 3.72
CA VAL A 283 -5.69 -2.95 2.69
C VAL A 283 -4.43 -2.35 3.31
N SER A 284 -4.52 -1.60 4.42
CA SER A 284 -3.38 -1.13 5.20
C SER A 284 -2.51 -2.23 5.83
N ALA A 285 -3.01 -3.47 6.01
CA ALA A 285 -2.18 -4.61 6.40
C ALA A 285 -1.28 -5.12 5.26
N PHE A 286 -1.64 -4.82 4.01
CA PHE A 286 -0.88 -5.13 2.78
C PHE A 286 -0.27 -3.87 2.14
N GLY A 287 -0.65 -2.70 2.65
CA GLY A 287 -0.10 -1.40 2.38
C GLY A 287 1.35 -1.35 2.81
N THR A 288 2.23 -1.93 1.98
CA THR A 288 3.65 -1.61 2.03
C THR A 288 3.83 -0.23 1.39
N ASP A 289 3.35 0.81 2.05
CA ASP A 289 4.03 2.08 1.88
C ASP A 289 5.46 1.81 2.40
N GLY A 290 6.41 1.77 1.48
CA GLY A 290 7.61 0.95 1.67
C GLY A 290 8.61 1.56 2.62
N LEU A 291 9.29 0.67 3.33
CA LEU A 291 9.94 1.03 4.59
C LEU A 291 11.37 1.51 4.32
N CYS A 292 12.25 0.64 3.81
CA CYS A 292 13.65 1.00 3.54
C CYS A 292 14.14 0.35 2.22
N GLY A 293 14.98 1.04 1.46
CA GLY A 293 15.35 0.66 0.08
C GLY A 293 16.81 0.31 -0.18
N SER A 294 17.59 0.12 0.87
CA SER A 294 19.02 -0.23 0.77
C SER A 294 19.20 -1.67 0.26
N THR A 295 19.15 -1.89 -1.06
CA THR A 295 19.15 -3.25 -1.66
C THR A 295 20.54 -3.82 -1.98
N ASN A 296 21.62 -3.06 -1.78
CA ASN A 296 22.99 -3.55 -2.02
C ASN A 296 23.54 -4.18 -0.74
N THR A 297 23.09 -5.39 -0.44
CA THR A 297 23.69 -6.20 0.62
C THR A 297 25.15 -6.52 0.26
N ALA A 298 26.00 -6.68 1.28
CA ALA A 298 27.40 -7.02 1.08
C ALA A 298 27.53 -8.32 0.27
N SER A 299 28.51 -8.38 -0.63
CA SER A 299 28.84 -9.65 -1.31
C SER A 299 29.33 -10.66 -0.25
N ALA A 300 29.27 -11.97 -0.55
CA ALA A 300 29.76 -12.99 0.38
C ALA A 300 31.23 -12.78 0.80
N GLU A 301 32.04 -12.19 -0.09
CA GLU A 301 33.43 -11.79 0.20
C GLU A 301 33.48 -10.59 1.14
N GLU A 302 32.68 -9.55 0.88
CA GLU A 302 32.63 -8.36 1.72
C GLU A 302 32.08 -8.66 3.12
N SER A 303 31.04 -9.50 3.21
CA SER A 303 30.55 -10.08 4.45
C SER A 303 31.65 -10.79 5.24
N ALA A 304 32.48 -11.60 4.58
CA ALA A 304 33.62 -12.26 5.23
C ALA A 304 34.68 -11.25 5.71
N ASN A 305 34.95 -10.20 4.93
CA ASN A 305 35.85 -9.12 5.31
C ASN A 305 35.34 -8.37 6.54
N ILE A 306 34.04 -8.05 6.58
CA ILE A 306 33.41 -7.36 7.71
C ILE A 306 33.49 -8.23 8.97
N ARG A 307 33.20 -9.53 8.90
CA ARG A 307 33.35 -10.42 10.06
C ARG A 307 34.78 -10.42 10.61
N ASN A 308 35.78 -10.52 9.74
CA ASN A 308 37.18 -10.45 10.14
C ASN A 308 37.54 -9.08 10.75
N LEU A 309 37.01 -7.99 10.20
CA LEU A 309 37.19 -6.64 10.72
C LEU A 309 36.64 -6.50 12.15
N VAL A 310 35.41 -6.93 12.38
CA VAL A 310 34.76 -6.86 13.70
C VAL A 310 35.52 -7.71 14.72
N GLN A 311 35.94 -8.93 14.34
CA GLN A 311 36.75 -9.79 15.22
C GLN A 311 38.09 -9.14 15.60
N ASN A 312 38.79 -8.55 14.62
CA ASN A 312 40.07 -7.87 14.86
C ASN A 312 39.90 -6.61 15.73
N TYR A 313 38.83 -5.83 15.49
CA TYR A 313 38.50 -4.66 16.31
C TYR A 313 38.25 -5.08 17.76
N THR A 314 37.46 -6.12 17.98
CA THR A 314 37.15 -6.67 19.32
C THR A 314 38.41 -7.12 20.07
N HIS A 315 39.33 -7.82 19.38
CA HIS A 315 40.60 -8.23 19.98
C HIS A 315 41.51 -7.04 20.32
N SER A 316 41.58 -6.02 19.46
CA SER A 316 42.45 -4.85 19.66
C SER A 316 41.96 -3.93 20.78
N THR A 317 40.64 -3.73 20.91
CA THR A 317 40.03 -2.89 21.95
C THR A 317 40.01 -3.58 23.32
N ALA A 318 39.87 -4.91 23.36
CA ALA A 318 40.04 -5.69 24.59
C ALA A 318 41.42 -5.51 25.25
N HIS A 319 42.44 -5.19 24.45
CA HIS A 319 43.80 -4.87 24.92
C HIS A 319 44.06 -3.37 25.19
N ALA A 320 43.18 -2.48 24.73
CA ALA A 320 43.39 -1.02 24.72
C ALA A 320 42.55 -0.24 25.74
N ARG A 321 42.00 -0.89 26.78
CA ARG A 321 41.11 -0.32 27.84
C ARG A 321 41.69 0.85 28.69
N ASN A 322 42.74 1.54 28.26
CA ASN A 322 43.44 2.58 29.01
C ASN A 322 43.51 3.96 28.33
N GLN A 323 42.76 4.23 27.26
CA GLN A 323 42.67 5.59 26.69
C GLN A 323 41.22 6.01 26.46
N THR A 324 40.61 6.63 27.46
CA THR A 324 39.28 7.25 27.37
C THR A 324 39.38 8.61 26.67
N ARG A 325 39.21 8.64 25.35
CA ARG A 325 38.86 9.89 24.66
C ARG A 325 37.48 9.69 24.02
N PRO A 326 36.46 10.46 24.42
CA PRO A 326 35.15 10.34 23.78
C PRO A 326 35.30 10.58 22.28
N ALA A 327 34.67 9.72 21.47
CA ALA A 327 34.63 9.90 20.03
C ALA A 327 34.11 11.29 19.68
N ARG A 328 34.71 11.92 18.66
CA ARG A 328 34.21 13.19 18.15
C ARG A 328 32.77 12.97 17.63
N PRO A 329 31.81 13.86 17.95
CA PRO A 329 30.48 13.79 17.37
C PRO A 329 30.55 13.80 15.83
N ILE A 330 29.71 12.99 15.21
CA ILE A 330 29.51 12.97 13.76
C ILE A 330 28.76 14.25 13.38
N ASP A 331 29.37 15.07 12.53
CA ASP A 331 28.71 16.26 12.01
C ASP A 331 27.64 15.84 10.99
N VAL A 332 26.42 16.33 11.19
CA VAL A 332 25.23 16.01 10.39
C VAL A 332 24.80 17.25 9.61
N TYR A 333 24.65 17.09 8.29
CA TYR A 333 24.15 18.11 7.38
C TYR A 333 22.79 17.66 6.83
N PHE A 334 21.77 18.50 7.02
CA PHE A 334 20.45 18.28 6.44
C PHE A 334 20.27 19.11 5.17
N HIS A 335 19.82 18.43 4.12
CA HIS A 335 19.46 19.04 2.84
C HIS A 335 17.95 18.89 2.63
N VAL A 336 17.19 19.97 2.81
CA VAL A 336 15.74 19.95 2.64
C VAL A 336 15.39 20.24 1.19
N ILE A 337 14.82 19.27 0.49
CA ILE A 337 14.39 19.47 -0.88
C ILE A 337 12.92 19.91 -0.88
N LEU A 338 12.65 21.04 -1.54
CA LEU A 338 11.34 21.62 -1.68
C LEU A 338 10.75 21.27 -3.05
N GLU A 339 9.46 21.01 -3.08
CA GLU A 339 8.72 20.72 -4.32
C GLU A 339 8.73 21.93 -5.25
N ASN A 340 8.52 23.12 -4.68
CA ASN A 340 8.37 24.36 -5.41
C ASN A 340 8.79 25.59 -4.57
N GLN A 341 8.73 26.77 -5.20
CA GLN A 341 9.19 28.03 -4.61
C GLN A 341 8.30 28.54 -3.45
N ASN A 342 7.12 27.96 -3.25
CA ASN A 342 6.20 28.37 -2.18
C ASN A 342 6.54 27.75 -0.83
N GLY A 343 7.54 26.87 -0.77
CA GLY A 343 7.92 26.15 0.45
C GLY A 343 7.17 24.83 0.66
N ASP A 344 6.46 24.33 -0.35
CA ASP A 344 5.84 23.01 -0.27
C ASP A 344 6.93 21.94 -0.11
N GLY A 345 6.74 21.08 0.89
CA GLY A 345 7.73 20.08 1.28
C GLY A 345 8.73 20.53 2.35
N ASP A 346 8.69 21.78 2.81
CA ASP A 346 9.61 22.27 3.85
C ASP A 346 9.39 21.57 5.20
N VAL A 347 10.48 21.47 5.95
CA VAL A 347 10.52 20.95 7.32
C VAL A 347 11.21 22.01 8.19
N SER A 348 10.59 22.37 9.30
CA SER A 348 11.16 23.39 10.20
C SER A 348 12.47 22.93 10.83
N ASP A 349 13.39 23.87 11.10
CA ASP A 349 14.66 23.58 11.80
C ASP A 349 14.44 22.94 13.18
N ASN A 350 13.31 23.22 13.85
CA ASN A 350 12.95 22.56 15.10
C ASN A 350 12.70 21.05 14.92
N VAL A 351 12.00 20.65 13.85
CA VAL A 351 11.76 19.24 13.54
C VAL A 351 13.07 18.54 13.13
N ILE A 352 13.95 19.25 12.40
CA ILE A 352 15.28 18.75 12.06
C ILE A 352 16.12 18.52 13.33
N GLN A 353 16.12 19.49 14.26
CA GLN A 353 16.79 19.33 15.55
C GLN A 353 16.20 18.16 16.35
N GLN A 354 14.88 17.99 16.37
CA GLN A 354 14.23 16.85 17.01
C GLN A 354 14.67 15.51 16.41
N GLN A 355 14.87 15.44 15.09
CA GLN A 355 15.42 14.24 14.46
C GLN A 355 16.84 13.94 14.94
N VAL A 356 17.70 14.96 15.08
CA VAL A 356 19.06 14.79 15.64
C VAL A 356 19.00 14.37 17.11
N ASP A 357 18.05 14.90 17.89
CA ASP A 357 17.83 14.48 19.27
C ASP A 357 17.36 13.02 19.37
N VAL A 358 16.54 12.55 18.42
CA VAL A 358 16.14 11.14 18.29
C VAL A 358 17.35 10.26 17.98
N LEU A 359 18.21 10.66 17.03
CA LEU A 359 19.46 9.94 16.74
C LEU A 359 20.34 9.81 17.99
N ASN A 360 20.59 10.92 18.69
CA ASN A 360 21.39 10.90 19.92
C ASN A 360 20.77 10.07 21.05
N ARG A 361 19.44 9.97 21.11
CA ARG A 361 18.75 9.10 22.07
C ARG A 361 18.90 7.63 21.71
N HIS A 362 18.65 7.26 20.46
CA HIS A 362 18.69 5.86 20.02
C HIS A 362 20.11 5.29 19.96
N PHE A 363 21.10 6.14 19.65
CA PHE A 363 22.51 5.76 19.72
C PHE A 363 23.13 5.93 21.12
N SER A 364 22.35 6.29 22.14
CA SER A 364 22.85 6.39 23.50
C SER A 364 23.30 5.01 24.01
N GLY A 365 24.58 4.90 24.38
CA GLY A 365 25.20 3.61 24.75
C GLY A 365 26.09 2.98 23.66
N THR A 366 26.18 3.59 22.47
CA THR A 366 27.04 3.11 21.38
C THR A 366 28.39 3.84 21.28
N ASP A 367 28.64 4.83 22.15
CA ASP A 367 29.72 5.82 22.05
C ASP A 367 29.69 6.71 20.78
N VAL A 368 28.64 6.60 19.95
CA VAL A 368 28.36 7.47 18.82
C VAL A 368 27.45 8.61 19.25
N SER A 369 27.75 9.82 18.79
CA SER A 369 26.90 11.00 18.96
C SER A 369 26.89 11.85 17.70
N PHE A 370 25.86 12.66 17.54
CA PHE A 370 25.58 13.46 16.35
C PHE A 370 25.46 14.94 16.70
N ASN A 371 26.08 15.78 15.88
CA ASN A 371 26.04 17.23 15.99
C ASN A 371 25.40 17.83 14.73
N LEU A 372 24.34 18.65 14.86
CA LEU A 372 23.75 19.35 13.72
C LEU A 372 24.72 20.45 13.25
N ALA A 373 25.42 20.20 12.15
CA ALA A 373 26.45 21.08 11.63
C ALA A 373 25.92 22.09 10.60
N GLY A 374 24.84 21.76 9.89
CA GLY A 374 24.21 22.66 8.92
C GLY A 374 22.87 22.18 8.40
N VAL A 375 22.07 23.14 7.94
CA VAL A 375 20.81 22.93 7.22
C VAL A 375 20.78 23.83 6.00
N ASP A 376 20.50 23.28 4.83
CA ASP A 376 20.19 24.04 3.62
C ASP A 376 18.86 23.60 3.00
N ARG A 377 18.34 24.42 2.09
CA ARG A 377 17.03 24.24 1.47
C ARG A 377 17.12 24.50 -0.03
N HIS A 378 16.61 23.57 -0.83
CA HIS A 378 16.77 23.59 -2.27
C HIS A 378 15.45 23.28 -2.98
N VAL A 379 14.99 24.18 -3.85
CA VAL A 379 13.82 23.92 -4.70
C VAL A 379 14.24 23.07 -5.88
N ASN A 380 13.81 21.81 -5.90
CA ASN A 380 14.00 20.91 -7.04
C ASN A 380 12.94 19.81 -7.04
N THR A 381 11.89 20.00 -7.85
CA THR A 381 10.74 19.08 -7.95
C THR A 381 11.15 17.65 -8.32
N LEU A 382 12.16 17.49 -9.19
CA LEU A 382 12.62 16.16 -9.60
C LEU A 382 13.31 15.42 -8.43
N TRP A 383 14.18 16.11 -7.70
CA TRP A 383 14.81 15.52 -6.51
C TRP A 383 13.79 15.23 -5.41
N TYR A 384 12.81 16.14 -5.23
CA TYR A 384 11.77 16.01 -4.22
C TYR A 384 10.94 14.73 -4.40
N HIS A 385 10.48 14.43 -5.62
CA HIS A 385 9.60 13.28 -5.85
C HIS A 385 10.33 11.97 -6.18
N SER A 386 11.47 12.04 -6.87
CA SER A 386 12.03 10.89 -7.60
C SER A 386 13.51 10.60 -7.33
N ALA A 387 14.12 11.15 -6.28
CA ALA A 387 15.52 10.85 -5.91
C ALA A 387 15.67 9.46 -5.24
N TYR A 388 15.36 8.39 -5.97
CA TYR A 388 15.53 6.99 -5.55
C TYR A 388 16.93 6.46 -5.86
N ASP A 389 17.36 5.38 -5.19
CA ASP A 389 18.71 4.80 -5.29
C ASP A 389 19.15 4.49 -6.72
N THR A 390 18.23 4.10 -7.59
CA THR A 390 18.53 3.71 -8.98
C THR A 390 18.48 4.88 -9.97
N THR A 391 18.24 6.10 -9.51
CA THR A 391 17.92 7.24 -10.39
C THR A 391 19.09 8.20 -10.62
N ASN A 392 19.09 8.85 -11.78
CA ASN A 392 19.99 9.98 -12.04
C ASN A 392 19.68 11.18 -11.15
N ALA A 393 18.43 11.34 -10.71
CA ALA A 393 18.02 12.41 -9.80
C ALA A 393 18.79 12.35 -8.47
N ARG A 394 18.94 11.15 -7.87
CA ARG A 394 19.80 10.96 -6.70
C ARG A 394 21.24 11.36 -6.99
N VAL A 395 21.81 10.86 -8.09
CA VAL A 395 23.22 11.10 -8.43
C VAL A 395 23.51 12.59 -8.57
N ASP A 396 22.61 13.32 -9.21
CA ASP A 396 22.67 14.77 -9.36
C ASP A 396 22.55 15.51 -8.03
N MET A 397 21.56 15.12 -7.20
CA MET A 397 21.34 15.70 -5.87
C MET A 397 22.57 15.54 -4.96
N TYR A 398 23.10 14.32 -4.83
CA TYR A 398 24.23 14.03 -3.95
C TYR A 398 25.49 14.77 -4.41
N ARG A 399 25.78 14.78 -5.71
CA ARG A 399 26.94 15.48 -6.28
C ARG A 399 26.87 16.99 -6.07
N THR A 400 25.67 17.54 -6.04
CA THR A 400 25.47 18.99 -5.92
C THR A 400 25.53 19.43 -4.47
N LEU A 401 24.95 18.65 -3.55
CA LEU A 401 24.63 19.12 -2.21
C LEU A 401 25.55 18.59 -1.13
N ARG A 402 26.16 17.40 -1.28
CA ARG A 402 26.93 16.76 -0.20
C ARG A 402 28.03 17.70 0.34
N ILE A 403 28.09 17.83 1.66
CA ILE A 403 29.10 18.59 2.41
C ILE A 403 29.90 17.64 3.30
N GLY A 404 31.18 17.98 3.53
CA GLY A 404 32.03 17.26 4.48
C GLY A 404 32.80 16.07 3.88
N GLY A 405 33.49 15.35 4.76
CA GLY A 405 34.30 14.18 4.46
C GLY A 405 33.53 12.86 4.60
N VAL A 406 34.27 11.76 4.74
CA VAL A 406 33.70 10.40 4.89
C VAL A 406 33.11 10.13 6.27
N ALA A 407 33.51 10.93 7.27
CA ALA A 407 33.01 10.86 8.64
C ALA A 407 31.73 11.68 8.85
N ASP A 408 31.35 12.54 7.90
CA ASP A 408 30.23 13.46 8.03
C ASP A 408 28.97 12.86 7.39
N LEU A 409 27.86 12.91 8.11
CA LEU A 409 26.58 12.36 7.67
C LEU A 409 25.77 13.41 6.93
N ASN A 410 25.34 13.08 5.71
CA ASN A 410 24.45 13.92 4.92
C ASN A 410 23.06 13.25 4.86
N ILE A 411 22.02 14.00 5.24
CA ILE A 411 20.63 13.55 5.26
C ILE A 411 19.82 14.39 4.27
N PHE A 412 19.30 13.75 3.23
CA PHE A 412 18.48 14.40 2.20
C PHE A 412 17.00 14.17 2.49
N LEU A 413 16.23 15.25 2.71
CA LEU A 413 14.79 15.16 2.95
C LEU A 413 14.03 15.38 1.65
N THR A 414 13.24 14.38 1.24
CA THR A 414 12.46 14.35 0.00
C THR A 414 11.04 13.79 0.29
N ALA A 415 10.20 13.59 -0.73
CA ALA A 415 8.90 12.93 -0.59
C ALA A 415 8.93 11.43 -0.94
N LEU A 416 9.86 11.01 -1.80
CA LEU A 416 9.94 9.65 -2.35
C LEU A 416 8.55 9.11 -2.74
N ASP A 417 7.70 9.90 -3.36
CA ASP A 417 6.31 9.54 -3.68
C ASP A 417 6.13 9.05 -5.13
N ILE A 418 7.15 9.21 -5.98
CA ILE A 418 7.15 8.74 -7.37
C ILE A 418 8.31 7.73 -7.57
N PRO A 419 8.10 6.43 -7.25
CA PRO A 419 9.11 5.40 -7.46
C PRO A 419 9.35 5.12 -8.96
N PRO A 420 10.56 4.64 -9.33
CA PRO A 420 10.81 4.09 -10.66
C PRO A 420 9.80 3.00 -11.03
N ALA A 421 9.51 2.82 -12.32
CA ALA A 421 8.57 1.81 -12.78
C ALA A 421 8.96 0.41 -12.28
N GLY A 422 8.04 -0.26 -11.58
CA GLY A 422 8.26 -1.58 -10.98
C GLY A 422 8.97 -1.57 -9.62
N ALA A 423 9.36 -0.40 -9.11
CA ALA A 423 9.90 -0.26 -7.76
C ALA A 423 8.79 0.11 -6.77
N ARG A 424 8.95 -0.31 -5.51
CA ARG A 424 8.07 0.11 -4.40
C ARG A 424 8.43 1.51 -3.95
N ARG A 425 7.46 2.20 -3.34
CA ARG A 425 7.72 3.43 -2.58
C ARG A 425 8.70 3.14 -1.44
N LEU A 426 9.53 4.10 -1.06
CA LEU A 426 10.44 4.00 0.08
C LEU A 426 10.19 5.16 1.05
N TYR A 427 10.42 4.94 2.34
CA TYR A 427 10.46 5.99 3.36
C TYR A 427 11.88 6.39 3.74
N GLY A 428 12.84 5.52 3.46
CA GLY A 428 14.25 5.81 3.57
C GLY A 428 15.10 4.89 2.71
N TYR A 429 16.34 5.30 2.48
CA TYR A 429 17.42 4.41 2.11
C TYR A 429 18.78 5.04 2.46
N ALA A 430 19.81 4.21 2.52
CA ALA A 430 21.15 4.60 2.89
C ALA A 430 22.19 4.04 1.92
N THR A 431 23.34 4.72 1.87
CA THR A 431 24.55 4.16 1.27
C THR A 431 25.34 3.40 2.32
N PHE A 432 25.71 2.15 2.04
CA PHE A 432 26.52 1.34 2.95
C PHE A 432 27.99 1.79 2.97
N PRO A 433 28.71 1.62 4.10
CA PRO A 433 30.13 1.96 4.24
C PRO A 433 31.08 1.32 3.22
N TRP A 434 30.78 0.12 2.74
CA TRP A 434 31.63 -0.58 1.76
C TRP A 434 31.42 -0.14 0.32
N ASP A 435 30.31 0.55 0.02
CA ASP A 435 30.08 1.15 -1.30
C ASP A 435 31.15 2.21 -1.65
N TYR A 436 31.85 2.74 -0.64
CA TYR A 436 32.96 3.69 -0.81
C TYR A 436 34.15 3.13 -1.60
N GLN A 437 34.37 1.82 -1.63
CA GLN A 437 35.51 1.25 -2.33
C GLN A 437 35.28 1.14 -3.85
N THR A 438 34.02 1.28 -4.30
CA THR A 438 33.64 1.12 -5.72
C THR A 438 32.86 2.32 -6.30
N ARG A 439 32.37 3.24 -5.47
CA ARG A 439 31.66 4.46 -5.88
C ARG A 439 32.46 5.72 -5.51
N PRO A 440 32.46 6.78 -6.35
CA PRO A 440 33.07 8.04 -5.97
C PRO A 440 32.40 8.58 -4.69
N VAL A 441 33.21 9.10 -3.76
CA VAL A 441 32.86 9.67 -2.43
C VAL A 441 31.68 10.66 -2.42
N ASN A 442 31.24 11.14 -3.58
CA ASN A 442 30.16 12.09 -3.76
C ASN A 442 28.76 11.44 -3.84
N LEU A 443 28.60 10.15 -3.51
CA LEU A 443 27.31 9.44 -3.50
C LEU A 443 26.96 8.77 -2.15
N ASP A 444 27.53 9.21 -1.03
CA ASP A 444 27.19 8.70 0.30
C ASP A 444 26.22 9.64 1.07
N GLY A 445 25.47 9.06 1.99
CA GLY A 445 24.45 9.71 2.80
C GLY A 445 23.20 8.85 2.89
N ILE A 446 22.18 9.40 3.54
CA ILE A 446 20.84 8.78 3.61
C ILE A 446 19.81 9.71 2.99
N VAL A 447 18.78 9.13 2.37
CA VAL A 447 17.59 9.87 1.93
C VAL A 447 16.42 9.43 2.78
N LEU A 448 15.61 10.39 3.22
CA LEU A 448 14.41 10.15 4.01
C LEU A 448 13.20 10.81 3.34
N ASP A 449 12.05 10.15 3.42
CA ASP A 449 10.76 10.83 3.30
C ASP A 449 10.60 11.76 4.52
N ARG A 450 10.43 13.04 4.23
CA ARG A 450 10.23 14.09 5.23
C ARG A 450 9.10 13.80 6.22
N GLN A 451 8.10 12.99 5.83
CA GLN A 451 6.96 12.68 6.70
C GLN A 451 7.28 11.64 7.79
N THR A 452 8.47 11.06 7.78
CA THR A 452 8.96 10.14 8.82
C THR A 452 9.62 10.84 10.01
N LEU A 453 9.97 12.12 9.84
CA LEU A 453 10.56 12.92 10.91
C LEU A 453 9.54 13.18 12.04
N PRO A 454 10.00 13.53 13.25
CA PRO A 454 9.15 13.87 14.39
C PRO A 454 8.00 14.81 14.04
N GLY A 455 6.77 14.32 14.21
CA GLY A 455 5.55 15.10 13.96
C GLY A 455 5.08 15.12 12.50
N GLY A 456 5.66 14.28 11.64
CA GLY A 456 5.15 14.05 10.28
C GLY A 456 3.80 13.33 10.23
N ASN A 457 3.25 13.13 9.03
CA ASN A 457 1.87 12.63 8.84
C ASN A 457 1.76 11.12 8.68
N LEU A 458 2.88 10.39 8.63
CA LEU A 458 2.89 8.93 8.50
C LEU A 458 2.72 8.29 9.88
N ALA A 459 1.49 7.94 10.23
CA ALA A 459 1.20 7.28 11.50
C ALA A 459 2.13 6.07 11.72
N ASP A 460 2.51 5.87 12.98
CA ASP A 460 3.37 4.78 13.45
C ASP A 460 4.86 4.83 13.05
N ILE A 461 5.26 5.73 12.14
CA ILE A 461 6.66 5.90 11.69
C ILE A 461 7.11 7.37 11.58
N ASN A 462 6.44 8.27 12.30
CA ASN A 462 6.65 9.73 12.30
C ASN A 462 7.32 10.27 13.57
N THR A 463 8.06 9.44 14.29
CA THR A 463 8.81 9.86 15.49
C THR A 463 10.32 9.91 15.25
N GLY A 464 10.74 9.69 14.00
CA GLY A 464 12.14 9.73 13.57
C GLY A 464 12.85 8.38 13.58
N GLY A 465 12.14 7.27 13.81
CA GLY A 465 12.74 5.93 13.86
C GLY A 465 13.26 5.45 12.49
N VAL A 466 12.63 5.84 11.38
CA VAL A 466 13.16 5.57 10.03
C VAL A 466 14.54 6.22 9.86
N GLY A 467 14.73 7.46 10.34
CA GLY A 467 16.05 8.09 10.33
C GLY A 467 17.11 7.32 11.10
N THR A 468 16.76 6.78 12.28
CA THR A 468 17.65 5.89 13.05
C THR A 468 18.02 4.63 12.27
N HIS A 469 17.03 3.99 11.65
CA HIS A 469 17.21 2.78 10.86
C HIS A 469 18.16 2.99 9.68
N GLU A 470 17.97 4.06 8.89
CA GLU A 470 18.84 4.36 7.76
C GLU A 470 20.26 4.76 8.19
N VAL A 471 20.39 5.46 9.33
CA VAL A 471 21.73 5.69 9.92
C VAL A 471 22.37 4.37 10.32
N GLY A 472 21.58 3.40 10.81
CA GLY A 472 22.02 2.02 11.06
C GLY A 472 22.71 1.38 9.86
N HIS A 473 22.10 1.46 8.68
CA HIS A 473 22.73 1.02 7.42
C HIS A 473 23.96 1.84 7.05
N TRP A 474 23.91 3.17 7.21
CA TRP A 474 25.05 4.06 6.95
C TRP A 474 26.27 3.77 7.86
N VAL A 475 26.05 3.17 9.04
CA VAL A 475 27.09 2.65 9.94
C VAL A 475 27.35 1.14 9.80
N GLY A 476 26.72 0.47 8.81
CA GLY A 476 27.04 -0.90 8.40
C GLY A 476 26.23 -2.01 9.08
N LEU A 477 25.09 -1.69 9.68
CA LEU A 477 24.14 -2.68 10.20
C LEU A 477 23.22 -3.21 9.10
N LEU A 478 22.88 -4.49 9.17
CA LEU A 478 21.94 -5.16 8.27
C LEU A 478 20.58 -5.29 8.98
N HIS A 479 19.55 -5.66 8.22
CA HIS A 479 18.25 -5.98 8.81
C HIS A 479 18.34 -7.22 9.70
N THR A 480 17.53 -7.29 10.75
CA THR A 480 17.43 -8.48 11.63
C THR A 480 16.97 -9.75 10.91
N PHE A 481 16.20 -9.57 9.84
CA PHE A 481 15.68 -10.63 8.97
C PHE A 481 16.51 -10.83 7.69
N GLU A 482 17.70 -10.22 7.61
CA GLU A 482 18.58 -10.36 6.45
C GLU A 482 18.90 -11.85 6.20
N ASN A 483 18.78 -12.32 4.96
CA ASN A 483 18.95 -13.75 4.59
C ASN A 483 18.02 -14.78 5.30
N GLY A 484 17.08 -14.34 6.14
CA GLY A 484 16.15 -15.19 6.90
C GLY A 484 16.82 -16.17 7.88
N CYS A 485 16.06 -17.12 8.44
CA CYS A 485 16.54 -18.07 9.47
C CYS A 485 17.45 -19.21 8.97
N ASN A 486 17.97 -19.14 7.74
CA ASN A 486 18.78 -20.20 7.15
C ASN A 486 20.30 -19.91 7.20
N SER A 487 20.66 -18.71 7.64
CA SER A 487 22.03 -18.25 7.94
C SER A 487 21.97 -17.37 9.20
N SER A 488 23.10 -16.80 9.63
CA SER A 488 23.21 -15.92 10.81
C SER A 488 22.53 -14.56 10.65
N GLY A 489 21.37 -14.47 9.99
CA GLY A 489 20.58 -13.25 9.88
C GLY A 489 21.37 -12.04 9.36
N ASP A 490 21.55 -11.08 10.27
CA ASP A 490 22.29 -9.80 10.11
C ASP A 490 23.82 -9.92 10.25
N GLU A 491 24.34 -11.14 10.36
CA GLU A 491 25.73 -11.49 10.65
C GLU A 491 26.24 -10.99 12.01
N VAL A 492 25.35 -10.90 13.00
CA VAL A 492 25.66 -10.57 14.38
C VAL A 492 25.15 -11.66 15.31
N ASP A 493 26.07 -12.35 15.99
CA ASP A 493 25.77 -13.57 16.78
C ASP A 493 24.71 -13.39 17.88
N ASP A 494 24.54 -12.17 18.42
CA ASP A 494 23.59 -11.87 19.50
C ASP A 494 22.30 -11.20 19.03
N THR A 495 22.12 -11.02 17.73
CA THR A 495 20.82 -10.66 17.13
C THR A 495 20.06 -11.95 16.81
N PRO A 496 18.86 -12.17 17.38
CA PRO A 496 18.03 -13.31 17.01
C PRO A 496 17.69 -13.30 15.51
N ASP A 497 17.89 -14.44 14.83
CA ASP A 497 17.56 -14.59 13.41
C ASP A 497 16.05 -14.51 13.19
N GLU A 498 15.62 -13.62 12.31
CA GLU A 498 14.20 -13.45 11.98
C GLU A 498 13.90 -13.96 10.56
N ALA A 499 12.77 -14.67 10.37
CA ALA A 499 12.43 -15.26 9.07
C ALA A 499 12.01 -14.21 8.03
N SER A 500 11.39 -13.14 8.51
CA SER A 500 10.81 -12.05 7.72
C SER A 500 10.40 -10.93 8.67
N GLU A 501 10.33 -9.71 8.16
CA GLU A 501 10.22 -8.49 8.95
C GLU A 501 8.99 -8.32 9.88
N ALA A 502 9.21 -7.63 11.00
CA ALA A 502 8.34 -7.02 12.03
C ALA A 502 6.95 -6.40 11.72
N ARG A 503 6.33 -6.55 10.55
CA ARG A 503 5.24 -5.63 10.16
C ARG A 503 3.96 -5.75 11.01
N GLY A 504 3.37 -4.59 11.32
CA GLY A 504 1.98 -4.49 11.78
C GLY A 504 1.74 -4.75 13.27
N PHE A 505 2.75 -4.57 14.13
CA PHE A 505 2.62 -4.73 15.59
C PHE A 505 2.55 -3.38 16.33
N PRO A 506 1.38 -2.71 16.42
CA PRO A 506 1.27 -1.44 17.14
C PRO A 506 1.46 -1.57 18.67
N ASN A 507 1.43 -2.80 19.21
CA ASN A 507 1.48 -3.07 20.65
C ASN A 507 2.82 -3.69 21.13
N CYS A 508 3.81 -3.85 20.25
CA CYS A 508 5.15 -4.35 20.58
C CYS A 508 5.15 -5.62 21.46
N PRO A 509 4.56 -6.74 20.98
CA PRO A 509 4.41 -7.95 21.77
C PRO A 509 5.77 -8.58 22.09
N LYS A 510 6.22 -8.51 23.35
CA LYS A 510 7.53 -8.99 23.82
C LYS A 510 7.81 -10.50 23.67
N ALA A 511 6.86 -11.27 23.15
CA ALA A 511 6.96 -12.71 22.94
C ALA A 511 6.19 -13.04 21.66
N PHE A 512 6.84 -12.83 20.53
CA PHE A 512 6.33 -13.14 19.20
C PHE A 512 7.41 -13.88 18.42
N GLU A 513 7.05 -14.99 17.77
CA GLU A 513 7.95 -15.81 16.97
C GLU A 513 7.22 -16.20 15.67
N ARG A 514 7.76 -15.79 14.52
CA ARG A 514 7.17 -16.13 13.21
C ARG A 514 7.51 -17.52 12.70
N GLN A 515 8.53 -18.19 13.25
CA GLN A 515 8.84 -19.58 12.87
C GLN A 515 9.52 -20.40 13.98
N TYR A 516 9.04 -21.64 14.15
CA TYR A 516 9.61 -22.68 14.98
C TYR A 516 10.95 -23.20 14.40
N ARG A 517 12.06 -23.03 15.12
CA ARG A 517 13.09 -24.07 15.23
C ARG A 517 13.09 -24.60 16.66
N GLU A 518 13.11 -25.92 16.79
CA GLU A 518 13.34 -26.62 18.08
C GLU A 518 14.74 -26.35 18.69
N LEU A 519 15.53 -25.39 18.16
CA LEU A 519 16.92 -25.17 18.52
C LEU A 519 17.37 -23.69 18.63
N MET A 520 16.50 -22.68 18.54
CA MET A 520 16.83 -21.29 18.91
C MET A 520 15.70 -20.71 19.77
N THR A 521 16.04 -20.30 20.99
CA THR A 521 15.09 -20.01 22.09
C THR A 521 14.86 -18.51 22.32
N LEU A 522 15.09 -17.66 21.31
CA LEU A 522 14.98 -16.21 21.45
C LEU A 522 13.84 -15.67 20.58
N PRO A 523 12.95 -14.81 21.12
CA PRO A 523 11.88 -14.14 20.35
C PRO A 523 12.42 -13.32 19.18
N ASP A 524 11.57 -13.06 18.17
CA ASP A 524 11.88 -12.15 17.06
C ASP A 524 12.29 -10.77 17.64
N PRO A 525 13.36 -10.12 17.13
CA PRO A 525 13.94 -8.90 17.69
C PRO A 525 13.14 -7.65 17.28
N ILE A 526 11.85 -7.63 17.59
CA ILE A 526 10.89 -6.60 17.18
C ILE A 526 11.18 -5.21 17.77
N ASP A 527 12.01 -5.16 18.80
CA ASP A 527 12.50 -3.96 19.48
C ASP A 527 13.82 -3.44 18.92
N ASN A 528 14.40 -4.14 17.94
CA ASN A 528 15.62 -3.71 17.29
C ASN A 528 15.36 -2.58 16.29
N HIS A 529 16.23 -1.57 16.28
CA HIS A 529 16.14 -0.46 15.32
C HIS A 529 16.28 -0.90 13.85
N MET A 530 16.90 -2.05 13.59
CA MET A 530 17.07 -2.62 12.25
C MET A 530 15.93 -3.51 11.78
N ASP A 531 14.83 -3.58 12.54
CA ASP A 531 13.58 -4.19 12.09
C ASP A 531 12.60 -3.14 11.49
N TYR A 532 11.55 -3.63 10.84
CA TYR A 532 10.48 -2.85 10.21
C TYR A 532 9.22 -2.71 11.07
N THR A 533 9.29 -2.98 12.37
CA THR A 533 8.24 -2.58 13.32
C THR A 533 8.01 -1.07 13.33
N VAL A 534 6.86 -0.70 13.88
CA VAL A 534 6.50 0.69 14.15
C VAL A 534 7.54 1.36 15.06
N ASP A 535 7.71 2.67 14.93
CA ASP A 535 8.68 3.45 15.69
C ASP A 535 8.59 3.20 17.21
N SER A 536 7.38 3.03 17.74
CA SER A 536 7.17 2.82 19.18
C SER A 536 7.71 1.50 19.70
N CYS A 537 8.02 0.54 18.83
CA CYS A 537 8.59 -0.75 19.23
C CYS A 537 10.10 -0.73 19.22
N ARG A 538 10.72 0.02 18.32
CA ARG A 538 12.16 0.03 18.10
C ARG A 538 12.88 0.85 19.16
N THR A 539 13.63 0.20 20.02
CA THR A 539 14.27 0.82 21.19
C THR A 539 15.75 0.52 21.34
N GLU A 540 16.32 -0.44 20.61
CA GLU A 540 17.69 -0.89 20.86
C GLU A 540 18.50 -1.34 19.64
N PHE A 541 19.82 -1.37 19.84
CA PHE A 541 20.79 -2.16 19.09
C PHE A 541 21.37 -3.22 20.04
N THR A 542 21.67 -4.42 19.55
CA THR A 542 22.31 -5.45 20.37
C THR A 542 23.77 -5.08 20.69
N PRO A 543 24.37 -5.61 21.77
CA PRO A 543 25.79 -5.45 22.05
C PRO A 543 26.72 -5.82 20.89
N GLY A 544 26.38 -6.84 20.10
CA GLY A 544 27.11 -7.23 18.89
C GLY A 544 26.95 -6.22 17.76
N GLN A 545 25.76 -5.66 17.55
CA GLN A 545 25.53 -4.58 16.58
C GLN A 545 26.33 -3.33 16.95
N ILE A 546 26.45 -3.01 18.24
CA ILE A 546 27.28 -1.89 18.73
C ILE A 546 28.77 -2.14 18.41
N GLN A 547 29.28 -3.35 18.62
CA GLN A 547 30.66 -3.67 18.26
C GLN A 547 30.89 -3.58 16.75
N ARG A 548 29.92 -4.06 15.95
CA ARG A 548 29.95 -4.00 14.50
C ARG A 548 30.00 -2.56 14.01
N LEU A 549 29.07 -1.70 14.43
CA LEU A 549 29.03 -0.31 13.97
C LEU A 549 30.29 0.46 14.38
N GLN A 550 30.85 0.22 15.58
CA GLN A 550 32.09 0.86 16.00
C GLN A 550 33.30 0.44 15.15
N ALA A 551 33.42 -0.86 14.86
CA ALA A 551 34.48 -1.37 13.98
C ALA A 551 34.38 -0.80 12.56
N ILE A 552 33.17 -0.75 12.02
CA ILE A 552 32.88 -0.18 10.69
C ILE A 552 33.18 1.31 10.64
N LEU A 553 32.72 2.08 11.63
CA LEU A 553 32.98 3.52 11.73
C LEU A 553 34.48 3.82 11.85
N SER A 554 35.22 2.99 12.59
CA SER A 554 36.68 3.13 12.69
C SER A 554 37.38 2.85 11.37
N TYR A 555 36.98 1.80 10.66
CA TYR A 555 37.66 1.39 9.44
C TYR A 555 37.28 2.24 8.22
N TYR A 556 35.99 2.39 7.92
CA TYR A 556 35.52 3.06 6.69
C TYR A 556 35.43 4.57 6.86
N ARG A 557 35.19 5.06 8.07
CA ARG A 557 34.94 6.49 8.33
C ARG A 557 36.02 7.17 9.19
N GLY A 558 36.98 6.42 9.73
CA GLY A 558 38.09 6.96 10.51
C GLY A 558 37.67 7.54 11.87
N VAL A 559 36.51 7.14 12.39
CA VAL A 559 36.02 7.56 13.71
C VAL A 559 36.71 6.74 14.79
N ILE A 560 37.32 7.40 15.77
CA ILE A 560 38.08 6.73 16.84
C ILE A 560 37.29 6.83 18.14
N PHE A 561 37.10 5.69 18.79
CA PHE A 561 36.38 5.50 20.06
C PHE A 561 37.33 5.30 21.23
#